data_AF-A0A7L3BD70-F1
#
_entry.id   AF-A0A7L3BD70-F1
#
_cell.length_a   1.000
_cell.length_b   1.000
_cell.length_c   1.000
_cell.angle_alpha   90.00
_cell.angle_beta   90.00
_cell.angle_gamma   90.00
#
_symmetry.space_group_name_H-M   'P 1'
#
loop_
_entity.id
_entity.type
_entity.pdbx_description
1 polymer ?
#
loop_
_entity_poly.entity_id
_entity_poly.type
_entity_poly.pdbx_seq_one_letter_code
_entity_poly.pdbx_strand_id
1 'polypeptide(L)'
;DVLLHFVLRMENLYVNRFMHMFQSSWSDFADFEKIFVRISNTISEYVMQHWKEDFMFGYQFLNGCNPVLIRRCTEIPEKLPVTMDMVECSLERNLTLEEEVKQGNIFIVDYELLDGVDANKTDPCTIQYLAAPICLLYKNLENKIVPIAIQLGQKPGPDNPIFLPSDATYDWLLAKIWVRSSDFHIHQTVTHLLRTHLVSEVFSIAMFRQLPAVHPLFKLLVPHMRFTIAINTKAREQLICECGLFDKANATGGGGHVQMVQKAMKDLTYNSLCFPEEIKAKGMDSKEDIPYYYYRDDGIKVWEAIKSFAEDVIHIYYESDEVVCEDVELQAFVKDIYVYGMRGVKASGFPKMIRTREKLAEYLTVIIFTTSAQHAAVNFGQYDWCSWIPNAPPTMRRPPPTEKGTVTIEQIVESLPDRGRSCWHLGAVWALSQFQDNELFLGMYPDEHFVEKPVKEAMAKFHKNLDEIVNAITNRNKNKKLPYYYLSPDRIPNSVAV
;
A
#
# COMPACT_ATOMS: atom_id res chain seq x y z
N ASP A 1 19.97 1.36 16.63
CA ASP A 1 20.45 0.95 15.30
C ASP A 1 19.29 0.38 14.51
N VAL A 2 18.95 0.99 13.38
CA VAL A 2 17.92 0.47 12.47
C VAL A 2 18.60 -0.54 11.53
N LEU A 3 18.66 -1.80 11.96
CA LEU A 3 19.33 -2.87 11.21
C LEU A 3 18.29 -3.79 10.55
N LEU A 4 18.36 -3.87 9.21
CA LEU A 4 17.58 -4.79 8.39
C LEU A 4 18.21 -6.21 8.42
N HIS A 5 18.07 -6.93 9.53
CA HIS A 5 18.62 -8.29 9.68
C HIS A 5 17.72 -9.38 9.08
N PHE A 6 17.54 -9.39 7.75
CA PHE A 6 16.69 -10.37 7.07
C PHE A 6 17.13 -11.83 7.29
N VAL A 7 18.44 -12.11 7.38
CA VAL A 7 18.96 -13.45 7.66
C VAL A 7 18.53 -13.95 9.04
N LEU A 8 18.71 -13.13 10.08
CA LEU A 8 18.25 -13.44 11.43
C LEU A 8 16.73 -13.66 11.48
N ARG A 9 15.97 -12.91 10.67
CA ARG A 9 14.51 -13.09 10.60
C ARG A 9 14.12 -14.41 9.94
N MET A 10 14.83 -14.83 8.88
CA MET A 10 14.65 -16.16 8.29
C MET A 10 15.02 -17.29 9.27
N GLU A 11 16.02 -17.09 10.12
CA GLU A 11 16.36 -18.02 11.20
C GLU A 11 15.26 -18.12 12.26
N ASN A 12 14.68 -16.99 12.68
CA ASN A 12 13.54 -16.96 13.61
C ASN A 12 12.32 -17.72 13.08
N LEU A 13 12.13 -17.71 11.75
CA LEU A 13 11.07 -18.45 11.06
C LEU A 13 11.44 -19.91 10.76
N TYR A 14 12.66 -20.35 11.09
CA TYR A 14 13.19 -21.69 10.77
C TYR A 14 13.13 -22.06 9.27
N VAL A 15 13.18 -21.04 8.40
CA VAL A 15 13.18 -21.21 6.93
C VAL A 15 14.57 -21.06 6.30
N ASN A 16 15.58 -20.68 7.08
CA ASN A 16 16.96 -20.45 6.63
C ASN A 16 17.57 -21.59 5.80
N ARG A 17 17.17 -22.85 6.04
CA ARG A 17 17.60 -24.01 5.21
C ARG A 17 17.26 -23.87 3.72
N PHE A 18 16.29 -23.02 3.37
CA PHE A 18 15.85 -22.79 2.00
C PHE A 18 16.53 -21.59 1.34
N MET A 19 17.32 -20.79 2.08
CA MET A 19 17.77 -19.45 1.65
C MET A 19 18.63 -19.41 0.36
N HIS A 20 19.16 -20.57 -0.06
CA HIS A 20 19.96 -20.72 -1.28
C HIS A 20 19.31 -21.63 -2.33
N MET A 21 18.08 -22.10 -2.11
CA MET A 21 17.38 -23.07 -2.97
C MET A 21 16.61 -22.38 -4.11
N PHE A 22 17.28 -21.54 -4.89
CA PHE A 22 16.67 -20.74 -5.97
C PHE A 22 16.19 -21.53 -7.19
N GLN A 23 16.51 -22.82 -7.26
CA GLN A 23 16.17 -23.72 -8.38
C GLN A 23 15.27 -24.88 -7.94
N SER A 24 14.69 -24.82 -6.75
CA SER A 24 13.84 -25.88 -6.19
C SER A 24 12.43 -25.38 -5.97
N SER A 25 11.49 -25.84 -6.79
CA SER A 25 10.06 -25.61 -6.56
C SER A 25 9.58 -26.33 -5.29
N TRP A 26 8.49 -25.85 -4.71
CA TRP A 26 7.66 -26.68 -3.83
C TRP A 26 7.07 -27.84 -4.66
N SER A 27 6.89 -29.01 -4.05
CA SER A 27 6.32 -30.16 -4.80
C SER A 27 4.83 -29.96 -5.11
N ASP A 28 4.12 -29.33 -4.17
CA ASP A 28 2.70 -29.02 -4.21
C ASP A 28 2.40 -27.94 -3.14
N PHE A 29 1.15 -27.53 -3.00
CA PHE A 29 0.75 -26.57 -1.96
C PHE A 29 0.95 -27.12 -0.54
N ALA A 30 0.78 -28.43 -0.32
CA ALA A 30 0.90 -29.06 1.00
C ALA A 30 2.35 -29.06 1.52
N ASP A 31 3.34 -29.09 0.61
CA ASP A 31 4.75 -28.94 0.93
C ASP A 31 5.06 -27.56 1.54
N PHE A 32 4.55 -26.48 0.94
CA PHE A 32 4.66 -25.14 1.52
C PHE A 32 3.82 -25.00 2.79
N GLU A 33 2.60 -25.53 2.79
CA GLU A 33 1.68 -25.48 3.94
C GLU A 33 2.30 -26.06 5.21
N LYS A 34 3.01 -27.20 5.13
CA LYS A 34 3.72 -27.81 6.27
C LYS A 34 4.74 -26.89 6.93
N ILE A 35 5.32 -25.95 6.17
CA ILE A 35 6.23 -24.92 6.68
C ILE A 35 5.42 -23.78 7.25
N PHE A 36 4.43 -23.31 6.49
CA PHE A 36 3.64 -22.13 6.80
C PHE A 36 2.86 -22.25 8.11
N VAL A 37 2.23 -23.40 8.40
CA VAL A 37 1.46 -23.62 9.64
C VAL A 37 2.28 -23.45 10.93
N ARG A 38 3.62 -23.48 10.85
CA ARG A 38 4.52 -23.28 11.99
C ARG A 38 4.83 -21.81 12.26
N ILE A 39 4.59 -20.96 11.28
CA ILE A 39 4.98 -19.54 11.28
C ILE A 39 3.80 -18.60 11.01
N SER A 40 2.59 -19.15 10.82
CA SER A 40 1.38 -18.39 10.56
C SER A 40 0.92 -17.62 11.81
N ASN A 41 0.26 -16.51 11.57
CA ASN A 41 -0.58 -15.79 12.53
C ASN A 41 -2.07 -15.89 12.13
N THR A 42 -2.96 -15.31 12.93
CA THR A 42 -4.41 -15.36 12.75
C THR A 42 -4.89 -14.97 11.35
N ILE A 43 -4.44 -13.82 10.81
CA ILE A 43 -4.91 -13.35 9.50
C ILE A 43 -4.30 -14.19 8.40
N SER A 44 -3.01 -14.49 8.48
CA SER A 44 -2.30 -15.28 7.47
C SER A 44 -2.81 -16.73 7.36
N GLU A 45 -3.22 -17.33 8.48
CA GLU A 45 -3.89 -18.64 8.49
C GLU A 45 -5.27 -18.56 7.85
N TYR A 46 -6.04 -17.50 8.13
CA TYR A 46 -7.31 -17.25 7.45
C TYR A 46 -7.11 -17.08 5.94
N VAL A 47 -6.08 -16.35 5.51
CA VAL A 47 -5.70 -16.22 4.09
C VAL A 47 -5.40 -17.59 3.50
N MET A 48 -4.58 -18.42 4.13
CA MET A 48 -4.28 -19.78 3.65
C MET A 48 -5.56 -20.62 3.44
N GLN A 49 -6.57 -20.47 4.30
CA GLN A 49 -7.83 -21.20 4.19
C GLN A 49 -8.75 -20.65 3.08
N HIS A 50 -8.71 -19.34 2.83
CA HIS A 50 -9.73 -18.64 2.02
C HIS A 50 -9.19 -17.94 0.75
N TRP A 51 -7.88 -17.97 0.45
CA TRP A 51 -7.28 -17.22 -0.68
C TRP A 51 -7.83 -17.57 -2.07
N LYS A 52 -8.43 -18.75 -2.22
CA LYS A 52 -9.07 -19.18 -3.47
C LYS A 52 -10.46 -18.56 -3.67
N GLU A 53 -11.08 -18.01 -2.63
CA GLU A 53 -12.41 -17.42 -2.68
C GLU A 53 -12.40 -16.03 -3.33
N ASP A 54 -13.38 -15.77 -4.21
CA ASP A 54 -13.52 -14.49 -4.90
C ASP A 54 -13.80 -13.34 -3.94
N PHE A 55 -14.56 -13.60 -2.86
CA PHE A 55 -14.78 -12.62 -1.81
C PHE A 55 -13.47 -12.23 -1.12
N MET A 56 -12.62 -13.20 -0.77
CA MET A 56 -11.35 -12.90 -0.10
C MET A 56 -10.39 -12.14 -1.02
N PHE A 57 -10.40 -12.44 -2.32
CA PHE A 57 -9.67 -11.68 -3.31
C PHE A 57 -10.16 -10.22 -3.40
N GLY A 58 -11.47 -10.01 -3.52
CA GLY A 58 -12.06 -8.67 -3.61
C GLY A 58 -11.94 -7.85 -2.31
N TYR A 59 -12.05 -8.51 -1.15
CA TYR A 59 -11.93 -7.90 0.17
C TYR A 59 -10.59 -7.20 0.38
N GLN A 60 -9.51 -7.77 -0.17
CA GLN A 60 -8.15 -7.23 -0.03
C GLN A 60 -7.95 -5.88 -0.71
N PHE A 61 -8.70 -5.56 -1.76
CA PHE A 61 -8.65 -4.24 -2.37
C PHE A 61 -9.21 -3.12 -1.47
N LEU A 62 -9.99 -3.50 -0.45
CA LEU A 62 -10.54 -2.56 0.53
C LEU A 62 -9.78 -2.59 1.85
N ASN A 63 -9.35 -3.77 2.30
CA ASN A 63 -8.91 -3.98 3.68
C ASN A 63 -7.62 -4.81 3.80
N GLY A 64 -6.97 -5.11 2.66
CA GLY A 64 -5.69 -5.81 2.61
C GLY A 64 -4.51 -4.89 2.86
N CYS A 65 -3.32 -5.31 2.42
CA CYS A 65 -2.08 -4.56 2.58
C CYS A 65 -1.91 -3.40 1.56
N ASN A 66 -2.67 -3.41 0.46
CA ASN A 66 -2.60 -2.38 -0.59
C ASN A 66 -3.99 -1.80 -0.95
N PRO A 67 -4.74 -1.24 0.02
CA PRO A 67 -6.13 -0.84 -0.17
C PRO A 67 -6.25 0.54 -0.84
N VAL A 68 -5.48 0.79 -1.91
CA VAL A 68 -5.36 2.14 -2.52
C VAL A 68 -5.62 2.18 -4.02
N LEU A 69 -5.72 1.04 -4.71
CA LEU A 69 -5.78 1.04 -6.18
C LEU A 69 -7.21 1.02 -6.74
N ILE A 70 -8.14 0.42 -6.00
CA ILE A 70 -9.52 0.26 -6.44
C ILE A 70 -10.21 1.61 -6.59
N ARG A 71 -10.95 1.74 -7.68
CA ARG A 71 -11.80 2.89 -7.97
C ARG A 71 -13.13 2.43 -8.54
N ARG A 72 -14.16 3.24 -8.37
CA ARG A 72 -15.45 3.02 -9.03
C ARG A 72 -15.28 3.21 -10.54
N CYS A 73 -15.79 2.25 -11.31
CA CYS A 73 -15.76 2.29 -12.76
C CYS A 73 -16.95 3.11 -13.26
N THR A 74 -16.69 4.23 -13.92
CA THR A 74 -17.74 5.07 -14.54
C THR A 74 -17.96 4.73 -16.01
N GLU A 75 -16.99 4.08 -16.63
CA GLU A 75 -16.98 3.63 -18.01
C GLU A 75 -15.97 2.49 -18.16
N ILE A 76 -16.33 1.43 -18.87
CA ILE A 76 -15.43 0.30 -19.11
C ILE A 76 -14.38 0.72 -20.14
N PRO A 77 -13.07 0.59 -19.84
CA PRO A 77 -12.03 0.98 -20.79
C PRO A 77 -12.12 0.18 -22.09
N GLU A 78 -11.93 0.83 -23.25
CA GLU A 78 -11.92 0.16 -24.56
C GLU A 78 -10.88 -0.97 -24.64
N LYS A 79 -9.80 -0.86 -23.88
CA LYS A 79 -8.74 -1.88 -23.74
C LYS A 79 -9.15 -3.13 -22.94
N LEU A 80 -10.37 -3.15 -22.39
CA LEU A 80 -11.01 -4.30 -21.76
C LEU A 80 -12.36 -4.57 -22.46
N PRO A 81 -12.38 -5.32 -23.57
CA PRO A 81 -13.59 -5.60 -24.33
C PRO A 81 -14.45 -6.70 -23.65
N VAL A 82 -14.77 -6.50 -22.37
CA VAL A 82 -15.72 -7.36 -21.65
C VAL A 82 -17.13 -7.07 -22.14
N THR A 83 -17.94 -8.11 -22.29
CA THR A 83 -19.32 -8.01 -22.77
C THR A 83 -20.30 -8.44 -21.69
N MET A 84 -21.59 -8.09 -21.86
CA MET A 84 -22.67 -8.58 -21.01
C MET A 84 -22.67 -10.12 -20.91
N ASP A 85 -22.62 -10.82 -22.05
CA ASP A 85 -22.65 -12.30 -22.10
C ASP A 85 -21.52 -12.95 -21.28
N MET A 86 -20.36 -12.27 -21.17
CA MET A 86 -19.23 -12.79 -20.41
C MET A 86 -19.46 -12.74 -18.90
N VAL A 87 -20.20 -11.75 -18.41
CA VAL A 87 -20.36 -11.49 -16.97
C VAL A 87 -21.79 -11.70 -16.47
N GLU A 88 -22.72 -12.10 -17.34
CA GLU A 88 -24.12 -12.33 -17.00
C GLU A 88 -24.28 -13.20 -15.75
N CYS A 89 -23.52 -14.30 -15.64
CA CYS A 89 -23.58 -15.21 -14.50
C CYS A 89 -23.10 -14.61 -13.17
N SER A 90 -22.40 -13.47 -13.21
CA SER A 90 -21.88 -12.77 -12.04
C SER A 90 -22.76 -11.58 -11.60
N LEU A 91 -23.65 -11.09 -12.47
CA LEU A 91 -24.54 -9.98 -12.14
C LEU A 91 -25.81 -10.50 -11.45
N GLU A 92 -26.27 -9.80 -10.41
CA GLU A 92 -27.31 -10.33 -9.51
C GLU A 92 -28.61 -9.50 -9.53
N ARG A 93 -28.66 -8.41 -10.31
CA ARG A 93 -29.78 -7.44 -10.28
C ARG A 93 -30.67 -7.45 -11.51
N ASN A 94 -30.47 -8.37 -12.45
CA ASN A 94 -31.13 -8.37 -13.76
C ASN A 94 -30.94 -7.03 -14.52
N LEU A 95 -29.75 -6.46 -14.41
CA LEU A 95 -29.31 -5.25 -15.11
C LEU A 95 -28.26 -5.63 -16.15
N THR A 96 -28.14 -4.84 -17.22
CA THR A 96 -27.00 -4.99 -18.12
C THR A 96 -25.71 -4.53 -17.44
N LEU A 97 -24.55 -4.91 -17.99
CA LEU A 97 -23.26 -4.46 -17.49
C LEU A 97 -23.15 -2.91 -17.50
N GLU A 98 -23.65 -2.25 -18.54
CA GLU A 98 -23.66 -0.79 -18.65
C GLU A 98 -24.60 -0.14 -17.61
N GLU A 99 -25.72 -0.80 -17.28
CA GLU A 99 -26.61 -0.36 -16.22
C GLU A 99 -25.95 -0.51 -14.85
N GLU A 100 -25.24 -1.60 -14.57
CA GLU A 100 -24.48 -1.79 -13.33
C GLU A 100 -23.35 -0.75 -13.18
N VAL A 101 -22.68 -0.37 -14.27
CA VAL A 101 -21.73 0.75 -14.31
C VAL A 101 -22.42 2.06 -13.93
N LYS A 102 -23.58 2.38 -14.55
CA LYS A 102 -24.35 3.60 -14.26
C LYS A 102 -24.87 3.65 -12.83
N GLN A 103 -25.24 2.50 -12.25
CA GLN A 103 -25.63 2.38 -10.84
C GLN A 103 -24.44 2.46 -9.89
N GLY A 104 -23.20 2.48 -10.40
CA GLY A 104 -22.00 2.58 -9.58
C GLY A 104 -21.64 1.28 -8.85
N ASN A 105 -22.13 0.13 -9.33
CA ASN A 105 -21.85 -1.19 -8.74
C ASN A 105 -20.60 -1.85 -9.33
N ILE A 106 -20.00 -1.29 -10.37
CA ILE A 106 -18.78 -1.81 -11.01
C ILE A 106 -17.55 -1.02 -10.55
N PHE A 107 -16.47 -1.74 -10.28
CA PHE A 107 -15.19 -1.22 -9.82
C PHE A 107 -14.08 -1.77 -10.71
N ILE A 108 -12.95 -1.07 -10.73
CA ILE A 108 -11.80 -1.46 -11.55
C ILE A 108 -10.49 -1.26 -10.80
N VAL A 109 -9.57 -2.17 -11.02
CA VAL A 109 -8.14 -2.04 -10.66
C VAL A 109 -7.33 -2.26 -11.94
N ASP A 110 -6.58 -1.24 -12.33
CA ASP A 110 -5.79 -1.23 -13.56
C ASP A 110 -4.30 -1.09 -13.24
N TYR A 111 -3.53 -2.08 -13.64
CA TYR A 111 -2.08 -2.18 -13.41
C TYR A 111 -1.24 -1.69 -14.59
N GLU A 112 -1.78 -0.78 -15.41
CA GLU A 112 -1.09 -0.18 -16.58
C GLU A 112 0.34 0.30 -16.29
N LEU A 113 0.63 0.75 -15.06
CA LEU A 113 1.97 1.18 -14.66
C LEU A 113 3.05 0.09 -14.86
N LEU A 114 2.66 -1.18 -14.75
CA LEU A 114 3.54 -2.34 -14.96
C LEU A 114 3.78 -2.65 -16.44
N ASP A 115 2.99 -2.10 -17.36
CA ASP A 115 3.16 -2.38 -18.79
C ASP A 115 4.50 -1.85 -19.30
N GLY A 116 5.27 -2.74 -19.94
CA GLY A 116 6.63 -2.47 -20.38
C GLY A 116 7.64 -2.19 -19.25
N VAL A 117 7.40 -2.68 -18.03
CA VAL A 117 8.45 -2.75 -16.99
C VAL A 117 9.31 -3.98 -17.23
N ASP A 118 10.64 -3.83 -17.10
CA ASP A 118 11.57 -4.93 -17.24
C ASP A 118 11.45 -5.93 -16.08
N ALA A 119 11.29 -7.20 -16.42
CA ALA A 119 11.38 -8.29 -15.46
C ALA A 119 12.84 -8.56 -15.05
N ASN A 120 13.01 -9.09 -13.85
CA ASN A 120 14.29 -9.34 -13.21
C ASN A 120 15.08 -10.46 -13.91
N LYS A 121 16.24 -10.09 -14.46
CA LYS A 121 17.16 -10.97 -15.22
C LYS A 121 18.47 -11.27 -14.46
N THR A 122 18.53 -10.99 -13.15
CA THR A 122 19.75 -11.16 -12.35
C THR A 122 20.11 -12.64 -12.12
N ASP A 123 19.14 -13.55 -12.19
CA ASP A 123 19.33 -15.00 -12.16
C ASP A 123 19.16 -15.59 -13.57
N PRO A 124 20.25 -15.97 -14.27
CA PRO A 124 20.16 -16.50 -15.63
C PRO A 124 19.53 -17.89 -15.70
N CYS A 125 19.43 -18.60 -14.56
CA CYS A 125 18.85 -19.94 -14.48
C CYS A 125 17.33 -19.91 -14.26
N THR A 126 16.76 -18.75 -13.94
CA THR A 126 15.32 -18.60 -13.70
C THR A 126 14.78 -17.36 -14.41
N ILE A 127 14.01 -17.59 -15.47
CA ILE A 127 13.28 -16.51 -16.14
C ILE A 127 12.11 -16.08 -15.25
N GLN A 128 12.04 -14.78 -14.96
CA GLN A 128 10.97 -14.17 -14.18
C GLN A 128 10.08 -13.32 -15.09
N TYR A 129 8.80 -13.22 -14.75
CA TYR A 129 7.78 -12.59 -15.57
C TYR A 129 6.96 -11.59 -14.76
N LEU A 130 6.46 -10.58 -15.47
CA LEU A 130 5.52 -9.57 -14.97
C LEU A 130 4.26 -9.59 -15.83
N ALA A 131 3.17 -9.08 -15.28
CA ALA A 131 1.92 -8.82 -16.00
C ALA A 131 1.49 -7.37 -15.73
N ALA A 132 0.53 -6.88 -16.52
CA ALA A 132 -0.11 -5.58 -16.29
C ALA A 132 -1.64 -5.76 -16.38
N PRO A 133 -2.28 -6.41 -15.39
CA PRO A 133 -3.66 -6.82 -15.51
C PRO A 133 -4.66 -5.66 -15.45
N ILE A 134 -5.87 -5.92 -15.92
CA ILE A 134 -7.07 -5.13 -15.66
C ILE A 134 -8.06 -6.05 -14.97
N CYS A 135 -8.48 -5.70 -13.75
CA CYS A 135 -9.42 -6.46 -12.95
C CYS A 135 -10.72 -5.67 -12.80
N LEU A 136 -11.83 -6.22 -13.29
CA LEU A 136 -13.17 -5.69 -13.10
C LEU A 136 -13.85 -6.39 -11.94
N LEU A 137 -14.47 -5.62 -11.06
CA LEU A 137 -15.15 -6.13 -9.87
C LEU A 137 -16.59 -5.59 -9.79
N TYR A 138 -17.42 -6.32 -9.06
CA TYR A 138 -18.84 -6.05 -8.90
C TYR A 138 -19.22 -6.06 -7.42
N LYS A 139 -20.03 -5.07 -7.01
CA LYS A 139 -20.68 -5.04 -5.70
C LYS A 139 -21.97 -5.85 -5.75
N ASN A 140 -21.95 -7.01 -5.13
CA ASN A 140 -23.08 -7.94 -5.09
C ASN A 140 -24.22 -7.45 -4.17
N LEU A 141 -25.32 -8.22 -4.06
CA LEU A 141 -26.48 -7.88 -3.22
C LEU A 141 -26.16 -7.86 -1.72
N GLU A 142 -25.10 -8.56 -1.29
CA GLU A 142 -24.58 -8.53 0.08
C GLU A 142 -23.60 -7.37 0.32
N ASN A 143 -23.46 -6.44 -0.63
CA ASN A 143 -22.50 -5.34 -0.63
C ASN A 143 -21.03 -5.77 -0.53
N LYS A 144 -20.72 -7.00 -0.98
CA LYS A 144 -19.36 -7.51 -1.13
C LYS A 144 -18.87 -7.21 -2.53
N ILE A 145 -17.63 -6.73 -2.64
CA ILE A 145 -16.96 -6.54 -3.93
C ILE A 145 -16.26 -7.85 -4.30
N VAL A 146 -16.58 -8.39 -5.47
CA VAL A 146 -16.03 -9.64 -6.00
C VAL A 146 -15.52 -9.47 -7.44
N PRO A 147 -14.44 -10.13 -7.86
CA PRO A 147 -13.95 -10.09 -9.23
C PRO A 147 -14.91 -10.77 -10.21
N ILE A 148 -15.10 -10.17 -11.38
CA ILE A 148 -15.98 -10.71 -12.44
C ILE A 148 -15.29 -10.88 -13.79
N ALA A 149 -14.17 -10.17 -14.02
CA ALA A 149 -13.36 -10.32 -15.23
C ALA A 149 -11.91 -9.91 -14.98
N ILE A 150 -10.96 -10.65 -15.55
CA ILE A 150 -9.52 -10.35 -15.46
C ILE A 150 -8.88 -10.51 -16.85
N GLN A 151 -8.26 -9.45 -17.37
CA GLN A 151 -7.36 -9.49 -18.52
C GLN A 151 -5.93 -9.30 -18.02
N LEU A 152 -4.97 -10.15 -18.41
CA LEU A 152 -3.62 -10.15 -17.80
C LEU A 152 -2.62 -9.18 -18.45
N GLY A 153 -2.87 -8.78 -19.70
CA GLY A 153 -2.15 -7.70 -20.38
C GLY A 153 -3.03 -6.49 -20.70
N GLN A 154 -2.41 -5.38 -21.07
CA GLN A 154 -3.10 -4.14 -21.39
C GLN A 154 -3.72 -4.11 -22.80
N LYS A 155 -3.20 -4.91 -23.74
CA LYS A 155 -3.70 -4.95 -25.12
C LYS A 155 -4.60 -6.17 -25.31
N PRO A 156 -5.88 -6.00 -25.66
CA PRO A 156 -6.77 -7.14 -25.90
C PRO A 156 -6.35 -7.89 -27.15
N GLY A 157 -6.54 -9.20 -27.16
CA GLY A 157 -6.15 -10.06 -28.27
C GLY A 157 -6.46 -11.53 -28.01
N PRO A 158 -6.37 -12.40 -29.03
CA PRO A 158 -6.60 -13.84 -28.87
C PRO A 158 -5.59 -14.51 -27.93
N ASP A 159 -4.41 -13.91 -27.77
CA ASP A 159 -3.31 -14.33 -26.88
C ASP A 159 -3.36 -13.65 -25.49
N ASN A 160 -4.34 -12.79 -25.24
CA ASN A 160 -4.59 -12.15 -23.95
C ASN A 160 -6.09 -12.26 -23.60
N PRO A 161 -6.56 -13.48 -23.28
CA PRO A 161 -7.97 -13.72 -23.02
C PRO A 161 -8.44 -13.00 -21.75
N ILE A 162 -9.73 -12.68 -21.72
CA ILE A 162 -10.40 -12.21 -20.51
C ILE A 162 -10.88 -13.44 -19.74
N PHE A 163 -10.23 -13.71 -18.61
CA PHE A 163 -10.59 -14.78 -17.68
C PHE A 163 -11.80 -14.38 -16.83
N LEU A 164 -12.65 -15.36 -16.54
CA LEU A 164 -13.94 -15.20 -15.87
C LEU A 164 -14.07 -16.22 -14.72
N PRO A 165 -14.88 -15.93 -13.69
CA PRO A 165 -15.19 -16.90 -12.62
C PRO A 165 -15.82 -18.22 -13.13
N SER A 166 -16.41 -18.19 -14.32
CA SER A 166 -17.04 -19.33 -14.99
C SER A 166 -16.07 -20.22 -15.79
N ASP A 167 -14.81 -19.81 -15.95
CA ASP A 167 -13.78 -20.60 -16.62
C ASP A 167 -13.35 -21.83 -15.78
N ALA A 168 -12.47 -22.66 -16.34
CA ALA A 168 -11.91 -23.78 -15.60
C ALA A 168 -11.24 -23.30 -14.30
N THR A 169 -11.40 -24.08 -13.23
CA THR A 169 -11.01 -23.69 -11.86
C THR A 169 -9.58 -23.13 -11.77
N TYR A 170 -8.63 -23.73 -12.49
CA TYR A 170 -7.23 -23.30 -12.46
C TYR A 170 -6.89 -22.13 -13.39
N ASP A 171 -7.65 -21.92 -14.47
CA ASP A 171 -7.50 -20.72 -15.29
C ASP A 171 -7.88 -19.49 -14.47
N TRP A 172 -9.05 -19.52 -13.82
CA TRP A 172 -9.52 -18.43 -12.98
C TRP A 172 -8.61 -18.21 -11.77
N LEU A 173 -8.16 -19.30 -11.13
CA LEU A 173 -7.23 -19.20 -10.01
C LEU A 173 -5.90 -18.56 -10.42
N LEU A 174 -5.30 -18.98 -11.53
CA LEU A 174 -4.04 -18.42 -12.01
C LEU A 174 -4.19 -16.96 -12.43
N ALA A 175 -5.30 -16.58 -13.07
CA ALA A 175 -5.58 -15.18 -13.40
C ALA A 175 -5.61 -14.29 -12.13
N LYS A 176 -6.28 -14.75 -11.07
CA LYS A 176 -6.26 -14.06 -9.76
C LYS A 176 -4.86 -14.00 -9.14
N ILE A 177 -4.07 -15.08 -9.21
CA ILE A 177 -2.69 -15.10 -8.69
C ILE A 177 -1.83 -14.03 -9.40
N TRP A 178 -1.96 -13.88 -10.72
CA TRP A 178 -1.26 -12.83 -11.47
C TRP A 178 -1.66 -11.42 -11.05
N VAL A 179 -2.95 -11.18 -10.79
CA VAL A 179 -3.41 -9.91 -10.22
C VAL A 179 -2.82 -9.68 -8.84
N ARG A 180 -2.78 -10.69 -7.97
CA ARG A 180 -2.17 -10.59 -6.63
C ARG A 180 -0.67 -10.32 -6.69
N SER A 181 0.04 -10.91 -7.66
CA SER A 181 1.47 -10.62 -7.88
C SER A 181 1.70 -9.18 -8.35
N SER A 182 0.86 -8.71 -9.27
CA SER A 182 0.87 -7.32 -9.76
C SER A 182 0.55 -6.31 -8.66
N ASP A 183 -0.43 -6.62 -7.81
CA ASP A 183 -0.77 -5.86 -6.60
C ASP A 183 0.42 -5.75 -5.65
N PHE A 184 1.11 -6.87 -5.41
CA PHE A 184 2.31 -6.89 -4.57
C PHE A 184 3.44 -6.02 -5.16
N HIS A 185 3.64 -6.01 -6.48
CA HIS A 185 4.66 -5.16 -7.10
C HIS A 185 4.37 -3.66 -6.96
N ILE A 186 3.13 -3.24 -7.23
CA ILE A 186 2.69 -1.86 -7.05
C ILE A 186 2.76 -1.48 -5.57
N HIS A 187 2.31 -2.37 -4.68
CA HIS A 187 2.36 -2.20 -3.24
C HIS A 187 3.78 -1.88 -2.77
N GLN A 188 4.73 -2.77 -3.02
CA GLN A 188 6.10 -2.64 -2.51
C GLN A 188 6.80 -1.39 -3.06
N THR A 189 6.65 -1.13 -4.36
CA THR A 189 7.48 -0.13 -5.05
C THR A 189 6.84 1.26 -5.04
N VAL A 190 5.53 1.34 -5.27
CA VAL A 190 4.83 2.60 -5.44
C VAL A 190 4.13 3.00 -4.16
N THR A 191 3.21 2.17 -3.66
CA THR A 191 2.41 2.50 -2.47
C THR A 191 3.28 2.64 -1.23
N HIS A 192 4.23 1.73 -1.05
CA HIS A 192 5.11 1.67 0.11
C HIS A 192 6.37 2.51 -0.11
N LEU A 193 7.31 2.09 -0.94
CA LEU A 193 8.59 2.81 -1.10
C LEU A 193 8.41 4.27 -1.56
N LEU A 194 7.80 4.52 -2.72
CA LEU A 194 7.72 5.88 -3.24
C LEU A 194 6.82 6.78 -2.37
N ARG A 195 5.57 6.35 -2.15
CA ARG A 195 4.52 7.24 -1.63
C ARG A 195 4.53 7.42 -0.12
N THR A 196 5.26 6.60 0.64
CA THR A 196 5.49 6.83 2.08
C THR A 196 6.95 7.11 2.37
N HIS A 197 7.87 6.17 2.12
CA HIS A 197 9.29 6.34 2.47
C HIS A 197 9.94 7.56 1.79
N LEU A 198 9.94 7.61 0.45
CA LEU A 198 10.67 8.66 -0.27
C LEU A 198 10.02 10.04 -0.12
N VAL A 199 8.68 10.10 -0.11
CA VAL A 199 7.95 11.35 0.18
C VAL A 199 8.23 11.86 1.60
N SER A 200 8.21 10.97 2.60
CA SER A 200 8.52 11.35 3.99
C SER A 200 9.96 11.82 4.15
N GLU A 201 10.91 11.24 3.41
CA GLU A 201 12.30 11.69 3.41
C GLU A 201 12.47 13.07 2.78
N VAL A 202 11.72 13.39 1.72
CA VAL A 202 11.67 14.75 1.16
C VAL A 202 11.23 15.76 2.23
N PHE A 203 10.16 15.46 2.97
CA PHE A 203 9.70 16.31 4.06
C PHE A 203 10.73 16.44 5.17
N SER A 204 11.37 15.33 5.56
CA SER A 204 12.40 15.28 6.59
C SER A 204 13.59 16.18 6.22
N ILE A 205 14.12 16.04 5.01
CA ILE A 205 15.28 16.80 4.53
C ILE A 205 14.96 18.29 4.46
N ALA A 206 13.80 18.67 3.92
CA ALA A 206 13.39 20.07 3.85
C ALA A 206 13.22 20.68 5.26
N MET A 207 12.61 19.93 6.20
CA MET A 207 12.45 20.37 7.58
C MET A 207 13.81 20.66 8.21
N PHE A 208 14.76 19.71 8.15
CA PHE A 208 16.09 19.90 8.72
C PHE A 208 16.91 21.01 8.06
N ARG A 209 16.67 21.32 6.78
CA ARG A 209 17.40 22.36 6.05
C ARG A 209 16.86 23.77 6.28
N GLN A 210 15.54 23.91 6.47
CA GLN A 210 14.87 25.21 6.39
C GLN A 210 14.22 25.66 7.69
N LEU A 211 13.89 24.74 8.61
CA LEU A 211 13.23 25.09 9.87
C LEU A 211 14.21 24.93 11.04
N PRO A 212 14.59 26.01 11.75
CA PRO A 212 15.46 25.91 12.91
C PRO A 212 14.75 25.22 14.09
N ALA A 213 15.52 24.65 15.02
CA ALA A 213 14.98 23.86 16.14
C ALA A 213 14.03 24.63 17.09
N VAL A 214 14.07 25.96 17.05
CA VAL A 214 13.16 26.83 17.81
C VAL A 214 11.82 27.04 17.11
N HIS A 215 11.75 26.84 15.79
CA HIS A 215 10.56 27.05 14.99
C HIS A 215 9.43 26.10 15.40
N PRO A 216 8.17 26.57 15.59
CA PRO A 216 7.07 25.72 16.05
C PRO A 216 6.81 24.54 15.10
N LEU A 217 6.94 24.75 13.78
CA LEU A 217 6.77 23.68 12.81
C LEU A 217 7.89 22.62 12.87
N PHE A 218 9.12 23.00 13.24
CA PHE A 218 10.17 21.99 13.50
C PHE A 218 9.80 21.14 14.70
N LYS A 219 9.39 21.77 15.81
CA LYS A 219 8.98 21.09 17.05
C LYS A 219 7.81 20.13 16.81
N LEU A 220 6.85 20.52 15.97
CA LEU A 220 5.71 19.70 15.57
C LEU A 220 6.12 18.51 14.70
N LEU A 221 6.98 18.73 13.69
CA LEU A 221 7.27 17.72 12.67
C LEU A 221 8.39 16.76 13.08
N VAL A 222 9.35 17.16 13.91
CA VAL A 222 10.52 16.33 14.22
C VAL A 222 10.20 14.93 14.78
N PRO A 223 9.15 14.71 15.62
CA PRO A 223 8.78 13.37 16.06
C PRO A 223 8.32 12.47 14.90
N HIS A 224 7.77 13.07 13.84
CA HIS A 224 7.26 12.38 12.65
C HIS A 224 8.32 12.14 11.57
N MET A 225 9.52 12.70 11.74
CA MET A 225 10.67 12.51 10.82
C MET A 225 11.72 11.54 11.37
N ARG A 226 11.49 10.99 12.57
CA ARG A 226 12.46 10.14 13.28
C ARG A 226 12.79 8.90 12.45
N PHE A 227 14.09 8.72 12.23
CA PHE A 227 14.69 7.60 11.50
C PHE A 227 14.35 7.44 10.00
N THR A 228 13.41 8.20 9.44
CA THR A 228 13.06 8.12 8.00
C THR A 228 14.28 8.19 7.08
N ILE A 229 15.15 9.18 7.26
CA ILE A 229 16.39 9.32 6.45
C ILE A 229 17.32 8.11 6.66
N ALA A 230 17.41 7.61 7.89
CA ALA A 230 18.29 6.50 8.24
C ALA A 230 17.84 5.18 7.60
N ILE A 231 16.55 4.82 7.73
CA ILE A 231 16.01 3.60 7.13
C ILE A 231 16.06 3.66 5.60
N ASN A 232 15.77 4.81 4.99
CA ASN A 232 15.86 4.96 3.54
C ASN A 232 17.29 4.88 3.04
N THR A 233 18.26 5.41 3.80
CA THR A 233 19.68 5.26 3.48
C THR A 233 20.09 3.80 3.54
N LYS A 234 19.66 3.05 4.55
CA LYS A 234 19.90 1.59 4.64
C LYS A 234 19.24 0.82 3.51
N ALA A 235 18.01 1.19 3.12
CA ALA A 235 17.34 0.59 1.97
C ALA A 235 18.14 0.82 0.68
N ARG A 236 18.61 2.04 0.42
CA ARG A 236 19.47 2.34 -0.74
C ARG A 236 20.83 1.65 -0.69
N GLU A 237 21.35 1.35 0.49
CA GLU A 237 22.64 0.67 0.66
C GLU A 237 22.54 -0.85 0.48
N GLN A 238 21.44 -1.47 0.93
CA GLN A 238 21.36 -2.93 1.11
C GLN A 238 20.15 -3.59 0.43
N LEU A 239 19.03 -2.88 0.30
CA LEU A 239 17.76 -3.46 -0.15
C LEU A 239 17.55 -3.26 -1.64
N ILE A 240 17.47 -2.00 -2.09
CA ILE A 240 17.08 -1.60 -3.46
C ILE A 240 18.25 -1.12 -4.33
N CYS A 241 19.49 -1.25 -3.85
CA CYS A 241 20.67 -1.05 -4.68
C CYS A 241 20.78 -2.13 -5.77
N GLU A 242 21.63 -1.88 -6.76
CA GLU A 242 22.07 -2.92 -7.70
C GLU A 242 22.61 -4.14 -6.92
N CYS A 243 22.09 -5.33 -7.24
CA CYS A 243 22.41 -6.58 -6.54
C CYS A 243 21.99 -6.61 -5.06
N GLY A 244 21.10 -5.71 -4.64
CA GLY A 244 20.53 -5.65 -3.31
C GLY A 244 19.63 -6.84 -2.98
N LEU A 245 19.16 -6.90 -1.73
CA LEU A 245 18.31 -7.99 -1.26
C LEU A 245 16.95 -8.07 -1.98
N PHE A 246 16.45 -6.95 -2.50
CA PHE A 246 15.20 -6.89 -3.25
C PHE A 246 15.28 -7.76 -4.52
N ASP A 247 16.43 -7.85 -5.17
CA ASP A 247 16.63 -8.61 -6.40
C ASP A 247 16.53 -10.13 -6.21
N LYS A 248 16.61 -10.62 -4.95
CA LYS A 248 16.62 -12.05 -4.65
C LYS A 248 15.28 -12.74 -4.88
N ALA A 249 14.16 -12.06 -4.62
CA ALA A 249 12.83 -12.67 -4.67
C ALA A 249 11.86 -11.97 -5.63
N ASN A 250 12.11 -10.69 -5.96
CA ASN A 250 11.14 -9.86 -6.64
C ASN A 250 11.32 -9.84 -8.17
N ALA A 251 10.25 -10.06 -8.92
CA ALA A 251 10.26 -10.00 -10.39
C ALA A 251 10.54 -8.60 -10.94
N THR A 252 10.37 -7.54 -10.14
CA THR A 252 10.73 -6.16 -10.50
C THR A 252 12.16 -5.80 -10.07
N GLY A 253 12.91 -6.73 -9.48
CA GLY A 253 14.34 -6.57 -9.20
C GLY A 253 15.18 -6.35 -10.48
N GLY A 254 16.43 -5.95 -10.32
CA GLY A 254 17.36 -5.72 -11.43
C GLY A 254 17.06 -4.47 -12.27
N GLY A 255 16.25 -3.55 -11.75
CA GLY A 255 15.97 -2.24 -12.35
C GLY A 255 14.50 -1.97 -12.69
N GLY A 256 13.64 -2.98 -12.76
CA GLY A 256 12.21 -2.80 -13.05
C GLY A 256 11.50 -1.88 -12.03
N HIS A 257 11.80 -2.05 -10.75
CA HIS A 257 11.28 -1.21 -9.66
C HIS A 257 11.73 0.27 -9.80
N VAL A 258 12.92 0.53 -10.34
CA VAL A 258 13.37 1.90 -10.64
C VAL A 258 12.54 2.52 -11.76
N GLN A 259 12.26 1.75 -12.82
CA GLN A 259 11.37 2.19 -13.90
C GLN A 259 9.95 2.49 -13.39
N MET A 260 9.44 1.65 -12.47
CA MET A 260 8.15 1.87 -11.83
C MET A 260 8.11 3.18 -11.04
N VAL A 261 9.14 3.46 -10.24
CA VAL A 261 9.24 4.74 -9.51
C VAL A 261 9.26 5.93 -10.48
N GLN A 262 10.02 5.83 -11.58
CA GLN A 262 10.08 6.89 -12.59
C GLN A 262 8.74 7.13 -13.28
N LYS A 263 7.98 6.06 -13.58
CA LYS A 263 6.62 6.16 -14.12
C LYS A 263 5.67 6.78 -13.09
N ALA A 264 5.61 6.21 -11.89
CA ALA A 264 4.72 6.64 -10.81
C ALA A 264 4.94 8.09 -10.36
N MET A 265 6.19 8.59 -10.42
CA MET A 265 6.50 9.97 -10.06
C MET A 265 5.78 11.00 -10.94
N LYS A 266 5.40 10.63 -12.18
CA LYS A 266 4.63 11.50 -13.07
C LYS A 266 3.19 11.71 -12.60
N ASP A 267 2.64 10.72 -11.88
CA ASP A 267 1.26 10.71 -11.39
C ASP A 267 1.18 11.07 -9.90
N LEU A 268 2.32 11.27 -9.23
CA LEU A 268 2.37 11.71 -7.85
C LEU A 268 1.95 13.19 -7.77
N THR A 269 0.80 13.42 -7.14
CA THR A 269 0.27 14.77 -6.92
C THR A 269 0.05 15.05 -5.44
N TYR A 270 0.08 16.31 -5.06
CA TYR A 270 -0.26 16.76 -3.70
C TYR A 270 -1.67 16.29 -3.30
N ASN A 271 -2.65 16.46 -4.18
CA ASN A 271 -4.03 16.03 -3.93
C ASN A 271 -4.13 14.52 -3.69
N SER A 272 -3.29 13.71 -4.35
CA SER A 272 -3.28 12.25 -4.13
C SER A 272 -2.69 11.83 -2.77
N LEU A 273 -2.13 12.77 -2.00
CA LEU A 273 -1.71 12.59 -0.61
C LEU A 273 -2.72 13.20 0.38
N CYS A 274 -3.70 13.97 -0.10
CA CYS A 274 -4.81 14.43 0.72
C CYS A 274 -5.86 13.31 0.80
N PHE A 275 -5.94 12.67 1.97
CA PHE A 275 -6.62 11.38 2.09
C PHE A 275 -8.12 11.42 1.72
N PRO A 276 -8.95 12.34 2.25
CA PRO A 276 -10.36 12.43 1.86
C PRO A 276 -10.55 12.71 0.36
N GLU A 277 -9.73 13.58 -0.21
CA GLU A 277 -9.77 13.98 -1.61
C GLU A 277 -9.44 12.80 -2.53
N GLU A 278 -8.44 12.01 -2.17
CA GLU A 278 -8.04 10.82 -2.93
C GLU A 278 -9.10 9.71 -2.89
N ILE A 279 -9.74 9.48 -1.73
CA ILE A 279 -10.86 8.55 -1.62
C ILE A 279 -12.02 9.00 -2.52
N LYS A 280 -12.36 10.29 -2.48
CA LYS A 280 -13.41 10.87 -3.31
C LYS A 280 -13.07 10.85 -4.80
N ALA A 281 -11.82 11.13 -5.17
CA ALA A 281 -11.36 11.08 -6.57
C ALA A 281 -11.50 9.68 -7.18
N LYS A 282 -11.41 8.63 -6.36
CA LYS A 282 -11.65 7.24 -6.77
C LYS A 282 -13.13 6.84 -6.74
N GLY A 283 -14.02 7.73 -6.29
CA GLY A 283 -15.45 7.46 -6.12
C GLY A 283 -15.70 6.41 -5.03
N MET A 284 -14.86 6.35 -4.00
CA MET A 284 -14.92 5.35 -2.93
C MET A 284 -15.40 5.96 -1.59
N ASP A 285 -15.90 7.20 -1.58
CA ASP A 285 -16.21 7.98 -0.39
C ASP A 285 -17.57 7.66 0.25
N SER A 286 -18.55 7.13 -0.50
CA SER A 286 -19.86 6.77 0.07
C SER A 286 -19.76 5.55 1.00
N LYS A 287 -20.17 5.73 2.25
CA LYS A 287 -20.25 4.65 3.25
C LYS A 287 -21.49 3.79 3.06
N GLU A 288 -22.53 4.36 2.46
CA GLU A 288 -23.79 3.69 2.15
C GLU A 288 -23.58 2.72 0.99
N ASP A 289 -22.92 3.16 -0.09
CA ASP A 289 -22.67 2.33 -1.26
C ASP A 289 -21.59 1.29 -1.00
N ILE A 290 -20.57 1.63 -0.19
CA ILE A 290 -19.39 0.79 0.07
C ILE A 290 -19.18 0.66 1.59
N PRO A 291 -19.97 -0.17 2.29
CA PRO A 291 -20.03 -0.20 3.76
C PRO A 291 -18.87 -0.92 4.44
N TYR A 292 -18.01 -1.60 3.68
CA TYR A 292 -16.94 -2.46 4.22
C TYR A 292 -15.54 -1.99 3.84
N TYR A 293 -15.35 -0.67 3.69
CA TYR A 293 -14.04 -0.08 3.37
C TYR A 293 -13.38 0.53 4.62
N TYR A 294 -12.77 -0.33 5.44
CA TYR A 294 -12.27 0.03 6.76
C TYR A 294 -11.02 0.93 6.71
N TYR A 295 -10.16 0.74 5.71
CA TYR A 295 -9.04 1.65 5.45
C TYR A 295 -9.52 3.10 5.29
N ARG A 296 -10.56 3.33 4.47
CA ARG A 296 -11.19 4.64 4.34
C ARG A 296 -11.76 5.13 5.66
N ASP A 297 -12.60 4.31 6.29
CA ASP A 297 -13.39 4.75 7.45
C ASP A 297 -12.52 5.15 8.63
N ASP A 298 -11.45 4.39 8.87
CA ASP A 298 -10.50 4.65 9.95
C ASP A 298 -9.53 5.77 9.54
N GLY A 299 -9.08 5.78 8.29
CA GLY A 299 -8.16 6.79 7.76
C GLY A 299 -8.75 8.19 7.77
N ILE A 300 -10.04 8.35 7.45
CA ILE A 300 -10.74 9.65 7.56
C ILE A 300 -10.71 10.16 9.00
N LYS A 301 -10.97 9.29 9.99
CA LYS A 301 -10.97 9.71 11.41
C LYS A 301 -9.58 10.12 11.88
N VAL A 302 -8.55 9.36 11.51
CA VAL A 302 -7.17 9.69 11.86
C VAL A 302 -6.72 10.98 11.16
N TRP A 303 -7.08 11.15 9.88
CA TRP A 303 -6.85 12.39 9.14
C TRP A 303 -7.49 13.61 9.81
N GLU A 304 -8.77 13.52 10.19
CA GLU A 304 -9.48 14.60 10.89
C GLU A 304 -8.86 14.92 12.25
N ALA A 305 -8.44 13.91 13.01
CA ALA A 305 -7.76 14.11 14.28
C ALA A 305 -6.41 14.84 14.12
N ILE A 306 -5.61 14.44 13.12
CA ILE A 306 -4.34 15.10 12.79
C ILE A 306 -4.60 16.54 12.30
N LYS A 307 -5.61 16.74 11.45
CA LYS A 307 -5.97 18.06 10.93
C LYS A 307 -6.38 19.00 12.06
N SER A 308 -7.26 18.57 12.95
CA SER A 308 -7.67 19.37 14.10
C SER A 308 -6.48 19.71 15.02
N PHE A 309 -5.54 18.77 15.21
CA PHE A 309 -4.33 19.04 15.99
C PHE A 309 -3.42 20.06 15.31
N ALA A 310 -3.20 19.94 14.00
CA ALA A 310 -2.42 20.91 13.23
C ALA A 310 -3.06 22.31 13.25
N GLU A 311 -4.39 22.39 13.11
CA GLU A 311 -5.14 23.65 13.24
C GLU A 311 -4.96 24.28 14.64
N ASP A 312 -5.12 23.51 15.71
CA ASP A 312 -4.92 23.99 17.08
C ASP A 312 -3.50 24.56 17.28
N VAL A 313 -2.46 23.87 16.77
CA VAL A 313 -1.07 24.32 16.84
C VAL A 313 -0.85 25.59 16.02
N ILE A 314 -1.36 25.65 14.79
CA ILE A 314 -1.22 26.83 13.92
C ILE A 314 -1.88 28.04 14.57
N HIS A 315 -3.07 27.89 15.17
CA HIS A 315 -3.76 29.01 15.82
C HIS A 315 -3.04 29.52 17.08
N ILE A 316 -2.17 28.73 17.70
CA ILE A 316 -1.32 29.17 18.82
C ILE A 316 -0.17 30.06 18.33
N TYR A 317 0.45 29.73 17.19
CA TYR A 317 1.70 30.35 16.75
C TYR A 317 1.55 31.34 15.57
N TYR A 318 0.46 31.25 14.81
CA TYR A 318 0.16 32.12 13.67
C TYR A 318 -1.15 32.87 13.88
N GLU A 319 -1.05 34.15 14.21
CA GLU A 319 -2.20 35.00 14.53
C GLU A 319 -3.11 35.26 13.31
N SER A 320 -2.53 35.30 12.10
CA SER A 320 -3.25 35.56 10.86
C SER A 320 -2.58 34.91 9.63
N ASP A 321 -3.25 35.01 8.49
CA ASP A 321 -2.74 34.53 7.20
C ASP A 321 -1.55 35.37 6.71
N GLU A 322 -1.49 36.65 7.09
CA GLU A 322 -0.35 37.53 6.82
C GLU A 322 0.92 37.01 7.50
N VAL A 323 0.84 36.59 8.77
CA VAL A 323 1.99 36.00 9.48
C VAL A 323 2.50 34.74 8.79
N VAL A 324 1.60 33.90 8.26
CA VAL A 324 1.96 32.73 7.45
C VAL A 324 2.69 33.15 6.17
N CYS A 325 2.21 34.19 5.49
CA CYS A 325 2.84 34.70 4.27
C CYS A 325 4.26 35.26 4.53
N GLU A 326 4.45 35.93 5.66
CA GLU A 326 5.69 36.61 6.04
C GLU A 326 6.77 35.66 6.60
N ASP A 327 6.38 34.45 7.01
CA ASP A 327 7.30 33.42 7.50
C ASP A 327 8.22 32.88 6.39
N VAL A 328 9.40 33.49 6.27
CA VAL A 328 10.39 33.15 5.24
C VAL A 328 10.96 31.73 5.39
N GLU A 329 11.00 31.18 6.60
CA GLU A 329 11.51 29.83 6.88
C GLU A 329 10.50 28.78 6.42
N LEU A 330 9.21 28.99 6.72
CA LEU A 330 8.12 28.20 6.16
C LEU A 330 8.10 28.26 4.62
N GLN A 331 8.22 29.44 4.02
CA GLN A 331 8.20 29.52 2.56
C GLN A 331 9.43 28.85 1.94
N ALA A 332 10.59 28.91 2.60
CA ALA A 332 11.78 28.17 2.18
C ALA A 332 11.57 26.65 2.28
N PHE A 333 10.97 26.17 3.38
CA PHE A 333 10.60 24.76 3.58
C PHE A 333 9.70 24.23 2.47
N VAL A 334 8.59 24.92 2.19
CA VAL A 334 7.62 24.56 1.14
C VAL A 334 8.29 24.57 -0.24
N LYS A 335 9.13 25.58 -0.51
CA LYS A 335 9.88 25.69 -1.77
C LYS A 335 10.91 24.57 -1.92
N ASP A 336 11.61 24.16 -0.86
CA ASP A 336 12.61 23.08 -0.91
C ASP A 336 11.94 21.75 -1.30
N ILE A 337 10.78 21.45 -0.72
CA ILE A 337 9.95 20.29 -1.07
C ILE A 337 9.54 20.35 -2.55
N TYR A 338 9.00 21.49 -3.00
CA TYR A 338 8.55 21.63 -4.38
C TYR A 338 9.69 21.53 -5.39
N VAL A 339 10.78 22.30 -5.20
CA VAL A 339 11.86 22.43 -6.19
C VAL A 339 12.75 21.20 -6.23
N TYR A 340 13.20 20.71 -5.07
CA TYR A 340 14.18 19.63 -5.02
C TYR A 340 13.53 18.27 -4.82
N GLY A 341 12.59 18.17 -3.89
CA GLY A 341 11.85 16.94 -3.64
C GLY A 341 10.99 16.51 -4.83
N MET A 342 10.09 17.40 -5.25
CA MET A 342 9.15 17.18 -6.36
C MET A 342 9.71 17.64 -7.71
N ARG A 343 11.01 17.97 -7.76
CA ARG A 343 11.76 18.35 -8.98
C ARG A 343 11.19 19.55 -9.72
N GLY A 344 10.45 20.43 -9.05
CA GLY A 344 9.82 21.62 -9.64
C GLY A 344 8.75 21.30 -10.68
N VAL A 345 8.21 20.07 -10.71
CA VAL A 345 7.21 19.66 -11.70
C VAL A 345 5.88 20.33 -11.38
N LYS A 346 5.37 21.17 -12.29
CA LYS A 346 4.08 21.88 -12.11
C LYS A 346 2.89 20.92 -11.94
N ALA A 347 2.89 19.80 -12.66
CA ALA A 347 1.83 18.80 -12.61
C ALA A 347 1.70 18.10 -11.24
N SER A 348 2.73 18.15 -10.39
CA SER A 348 2.66 17.57 -9.04
C SER A 348 1.66 18.30 -8.14
N GLY A 349 1.26 19.53 -8.47
CA GLY A 349 0.30 20.30 -7.68
C GLY A 349 0.79 20.71 -6.28
N PHE A 350 2.03 20.41 -5.91
CA PHE A 350 2.59 20.85 -4.63
C PHE A 350 2.66 22.38 -4.59
N PRO A 351 2.24 23.01 -3.47
CA PRO A 351 2.30 24.46 -3.32
C PRO A 351 3.75 24.93 -3.39
N LYS A 352 3.96 26.07 -4.06
CA LYS A 352 5.25 26.79 -4.06
C LYS A 352 5.41 27.72 -2.86
N MET A 353 4.28 28.07 -2.25
CA MET A 353 4.13 29.02 -1.16
C MET A 353 2.80 28.72 -0.47
N ILE A 354 2.74 28.91 0.84
CA ILE A 354 1.53 28.77 1.64
C ILE A 354 1.16 30.15 2.17
N ARG A 355 -0.11 30.56 1.97
CA ARG A 355 -0.57 31.90 2.30
C ARG A 355 -1.60 31.96 3.42
N THR A 356 -2.21 30.84 3.75
CA THR A 356 -3.31 30.81 4.73
C THR A 356 -3.04 29.76 5.78
N ARG A 357 -3.55 30.01 6.99
CA ARG A 357 -3.49 29.06 8.10
C ARG A 357 -4.19 27.75 7.77
N GLU A 358 -5.33 27.82 7.08
CA GLU A 358 -6.05 26.64 6.59
C GLU A 358 -5.18 25.78 5.67
N LYS A 359 -4.50 26.40 4.69
CA LYS A 359 -3.64 25.65 3.77
C LYS A 359 -2.40 25.10 4.48
N LEU A 360 -1.87 25.82 5.47
CA LEU A 360 -0.78 25.33 6.31
C LEU A 360 -1.23 24.10 7.11
N ALA A 361 -2.42 24.12 7.70
CA ALA A 361 -2.96 23.00 8.47
C ALA A 361 -3.12 21.76 7.61
N GLU A 362 -3.70 21.90 6.42
CA GLU A 362 -3.81 20.82 5.45
C GLU A 362 -2.42 20.28 5.04
N TYR A 363 -1.45 21.16 4.80
CA TYR A 363 -0.11 20.76 4.39
C TYR A 363 0.61 19.97 5.49
N LEU A 364 0.50 20.39 6.75
CA LEU A 364 1.03 19.64 7.89
C LEU A 364 0.27 18.34 8.11
N THR A 365 -1.04 18.31 7.83
CA THR A 365 -1.85 17.09 7.89
C THR A 365 -1.36 16.06 6.87
N VAL A 366 -1.13 16.47 5.61
CA VAL A 366 -0.55 15.61 4.57
C VAL A 366 0.76 15.00 5.06
N ILE A 367 1.65 15.82 5.61
CA ILE A 367 2.97 15.37 6.07
C ILE A 367 2.81 14.35 7.20
N ILE A 368 2.13 14.72 8.28
CA ILE A 368 2.00 13.88 9.48
C ILE A 368 1.23 12.60 9.16
N PHE A 369 0.16 12.65 8.38
CA PHE A 369 -0.61 11.47 7.98
C PHE A 369 0.23 10.52 7.10
N THR A 370 1.01 11.06 6.16
CA THR A 370 1.86 10.26 5.28
C THR A 370 2.96 9.53 6.05
N THR A 371 3.61 10.22 7.00
CA THR A 371 4.72 9.67 7.79
C THR A 371 4.27 8.68 8.86
N SER A 372 2.98 8.69 9.22
CA SER A 372 2.40 7.85 10.28
C SER A 372 1.35 6.89 9.73
N ALA A 373 0.09 7.34 9.67
CA ALA A 373 -1.08 6.53 9.37
C ALA A 373 -1.01 5.83 8.01
N GLN A 374 -0.64 6.54 6.94
CA GLN A 374 -0.53 5.95 5.63
C GLN A 374 0.53 4.86 5.58
N HIS A 375 1.72 5.13 6.13
CA HIS A 375 2.78 4.14 6.23
C HIS A 375 2.33 2.91 7.03
N ALA A 376 1.73 3.11 8.20
CA ALA A 376 1.25 2.02 9.04
C ALA A 376 0.23 1.13 8.31
N ALA A 377 -0.74 1.74 7.63
CA ALA A 377 -1.79 1.05 6.88
C ALA A 377 -1.26 0.14 5.76
N VAL A 378 -0.11 0.49 5.16
CA VAL A 378 0.46 -0.24 4.02
C VAL A 378 1.70 -1.06 4.37
N ASN A 379 2.20 -0.97 5.62
CA ASN A 379 3.42 -1.68 6.04
C ASN A 379 3.13 -2.87 6.97
N PHE A 380 2.35 -2.67 8.04
CA PHE A 380 2.19 -3.68 9.10
C PHE A 380 1.26 -4.85 8.75
N GLY A 381 0.59 -4.78 7.60
CA GLY A 381 -0.19 -5.89 7.04
C GLY A 381 0.63 -6.84 6.15
N GLN A 382 1.90 -6.57 5.86
CA GLN A 382 2.65 -7.37 4.89
C GLN A 382 2.75 -8.84 5.31
N TYR A 383 3.11 -9.13 6.57
CA TYR A 383 3.15 -10.53 7.00
C TYR A 383 1.77 -11.18 7.03
N ASP A 384 0.72 -10.45 7.40
CA ASP A 384 -0.65 -10.97 7.44
C ASP A 384 -1.14 -11.43 6.06
N TRP A 385 -0.92 -10.60 5.03
CA TRP A 385 -1.51 -10.80 3.70
C TRP A 385 -0.56 -11.46 2.70
N CYS A 386 0.76 -11.31 2.89
CA CYS A 386 1.75 -11.77 1.91
C CYS A 386 2.51 -13.02 2.35
N SER A 387 2.44 -13.46 3.61
CA SER A 387 3.17 -14.65 4.06
C SER A 387 2.63 -15.95 3.45
N TRP A 388 1.33 -16.03 3.17
CA TRP A 388 0.79 -17.06 2.27
C TRP A 388 1.10 -16.68 0.82
N ILE A 389 2.25 -17.13 0.32
CA ILE A 389 2.83 -16.72 -0.97
C ILE A 389 1.86 -16.79 -2.16
N PRO A 390 1.00 -17.81 -2.33
CA PRO A 390 0.05 -17.82 -3.44
C PRO A 390 -0.91 -16.62 -3.47
N ASN A 391 -1.12 -15.94 -2.33
CA ASN A 391 -1.94 -14.73 -2.22
C ASN A 391 -1.16 -13.43 -2.49
N ALA A 392 0.18 -13.44 -2.55
CA ALA A 392 0.98 -12.28 -2.96
C ALA A 392 2.36 -12.74 -3.51
N PRO A 393 2.41 -13.37 -4.69
CA PRO A 393 3.66 -13.89 -5.21
C PRO A 393 4.65 -12.75 -5.54
N PRO A 394 5.87 -12.75 -4.97
CA PRO A 394 6.91 -11.77 -5.31
C PRO A 394 7.51 -11.98 -6.70
N THR A 395 7.27 -13.12 -7.34
CA THR A 395 7.64 -13.36 -8.73
C THR A 395 6.77 -14.45 -9.34
N MET A 396 6.74 -14.49 -10.66
CA MET A 396 6.21 -15.60 -11.46
C MET A 396 7.31 -16.14 -12.37
N ARG A 397 7.44 -17.47 -12.49
CA ARG A 397 8.49 -18.18 -13.25
C ARG A 397 8.03 -18.76 -14.60
N ARG A 398 6.76 -18.55 -14.93
CA ARG A 398 6.16 -18.82 -16.25
C ARG A 398 5.43 -17.57 -16.73
N PRO A 399 5.25 -17.40 -18.05
CA PRO A 399 4.46 -16.28 -18.58
C PRO A 399 2.98 -16.42 -18.21
N PRO A 400 2.21 -15.32 -18.29
CA PRO A 400 0.75 -15.38 -18.21
C PRO A 400 0.17 -16.36 -19.24
N PRO A 401 -0.91 -17.10 -18.91
CA PRO A 401 -1.58 -17.98 -19.87
C PRO A 401 -2.18 -17.18 -21.03
N THR A 402 -1.94 -17.65 -22.25
CA THR A 402 -2.44 -17.04 -23.49
C THR A 402 -3.69 -17.72 -24.04
N GLU A 403 -4.09 -18.85 -23.46
CA GLU A 403 -5.25 -19.66 -23.85
C GLU A 403 -5.99 -20.14 -22.59
N LYS A 404 -7.30 -20.40 -22.73
CA LYS A 404 -8.12 -20.99 -21.66
C LYS A 404 -8.15 -22.52 -21.77
N GLY A 405 -8.42 -23.20 -20.67
CA GLY A 405 -8.60 -24.65 -20.58
C GLY A 405 -7.31 -25.44 -20.49
N THR A 406 -6.15 -24.78 -20.42
CA THR A 406 -4.84 -25.42 -20.44
C THR A 406 -4.14 -25.44 -19.09
N VAL A 407 -4.58 -24.64 -18.12
CA VAL A 407 -3.89 -24.47 -16.83
C VAL A 407 -4.14 -25.66 -15.92
N THR A 408 -3.05 -26.27 -15.42
CA THR A 408 -3.12 -27.31 -14.38
C THR A 408 -2.57 -26.81 -13.04
N ILE A 409 -2.87 -27.53 -11.96
CA ILE A 409 -2.35 -27.18 -10.63
C ILE A 409 -0.82 -27.28 -10.57
N GLU A 410 -0.22 -28.24 -11.27
CA GLU A 410 1.23 -28.41 -11.38
C GLU A 410 1.85 -27.19 -12.05
N GLN A 411 1.24 -26.70 -13.13
CA GLN A 411 1.70 -25.48 -13.80
C GLN A 411 1.61 -24.25 -12.89
N ILE A 412 0.60 -24.15 -12.01
CA ILE A 412 0.53 -23.08 -11.01
C ILE A 412 1.71 -23.17 -10.04
N VAL A 413 1.99 -24.35 -9.48
CA VAL A 413 3.11 -24.56 -8.55
C VAL A 413 4.46 -24.27 -9.22
N GLU A 414 4.62 -24.63 -10.48
CA GLU A 414 5.80 -24.30 -11.29
C GLU A 414 5.92 -22.81 -11.62
N SER A 415 4.78 -22.11 -11.74
CA SER A 415 4.74 -20.66 -11.99
C SER A 415 5.05 -19.85 -10.73
N LEU A 416 4.66 -20.34 -9.55
CA LEU A 416 4.92 -19.68 -8.27
C LEU A 416 6.42 -19.66 -7.92
N PRO A 417 6.86 -18.81 -6.96
CA PRO A 417 8.26 -18.74 -6.56
C PRO A 417 8.82 -20.08 -6.06
N ASP A 418 10.10 -20.32 -6.34
CA ASP A 418 10.87 -21.41 -5.75
C ASP A 418 11.08 -21.21 -4.23
N ARG A 419 11.62 -22.24 -3.58
CA ARG A 419 11.88 -22.26 -2.12
C ARG A 419 12.83 -21.14 -1.68
N GLY A 420 13.84 -20.80 -2.49
CA GLY A 420 14.77 -19.71 -2.20
C GLY A 420 14.09 -18.36 -2.16
N ARG A 421 13.40 -17.99 -3.24
CA ARG A 421 12.62 -16.75 -3.33
C ARG A 421 11.53 -16.69 -2.26
N SER A 422 10.87 -17.81 -1.99
CA SER A 422 9.88 -17.94 -0.91
C SER A 422 10.47 -17.62 0.47
N CYS A 423 11.66 -18.14 0.76
CA CYS A 423 12.37 -17.90 2.01
C CYS A 423 12.70 -16.42 2.21
N TRP A 424 13.28 -15.78 1.20
CA TRP A 424 13.63 -14.35 1.24
C TRP A 424 12.40 -13.46 1.37
N HIS A 425 11.32 -13.80 0.67
CA HIS A 425 10.03 -13.12 0.78
C HIS A 425 9.49 -13.17 2.21
N LEU A 426 9.36 -14.36 2.80
CA LEU A 426 8.88 -14.53 4.17
C LEU A 426 9.73 -13.75 5.18
N GLY A 427 11.07 -13.84 5.06
CA GLY A 427 11.99 -13.08 5.91
C GLY A 427 11.79 -11.57 5.77
N ALA A 428 11.55 -11.08 4.56
CA ALA A 428 11.33 -9.66 4.30
C ALA A 428 10.01 -9.14 4.86
N VAL A 429 8.88 -9.76 4.49
CA VAL A 429 7.56 -9.29 4.95
C VAL A 429 7.40 -9.46 6.45
N TRP A 430 8.05 -10.44 7.08
CA TRP A 430 8.05 -10.57 8.53
C TRP A 430 8.84 -9.44 9.19
N ALA A 431 10.05 -9.15 8.69
CA ALA A 431 10.95 -8.15 9.26
C ALA A 431 10.35 -6.75 9.23
N LEU A 432 9.73 -6.39 8.11
CA LEU A 432 9.14 -5.08 7.90
C LEU A 432 7.83 -4.88 8.70
N SER A 433 7.14 -5.96 9.08
CA SER A 433 5.91 -5.86 9.88
C SER A 433 6.11 -5.89 11.40
N GLN A 434 7.33 -5.78 11.91
CA GLN A 434 7.58 -5.78 13.37
C GLN A 434 7.63 -4.36 13.94
N PHE A 435 7.05 -4.16 15.12
CA PHE A 435 7.33 -2.99 15.95
C PHE A 435 8.62 -3.19 16.76
N GLN A 436 9.29 -2.09 17.11
CA GLN A 436 10.36 -2.14 18.11
C GLN A 436 9.78 -2.24 19.53
N ASP A 437 10.57 -2.76 20.48
CA ASP A 437 10.13 -2.91 21.88
C ASP A 437 9.71 -1.57 22.52
N ASN A 438 10.35 -0.48 22.12
CA ASN A 438 10.07 0.90 22.58
C ASN A 438 9.55 1.77 21.42
N GLU A 439 8.66 1.21 20.58
CA GLU A 439 8.03 1.96 19.49
C GLU A 439 7.25 3.18 20.02
N LEU A 440 7.30 4.29 19.29
CA LEU A 440 6.57 5.51 19.64
C LEU A 440 5.38 5.67 18.69
N PHE A 441 4.20 5.34 19.20
CA PHE A 441 2.94 5.43 18.46
C PHE A 441 2.42 6.88 18.36
N LEU A 442 1.44 7.08 17.49
CA LEU A 442 0.92 8.39 17.10
C LEU A 442 0.49 9.18 18.33
N GLY A 443 1.05 10.38 18.48
CA GLY A 443 0.83 11.22 19.65
C GLY A 443 1.86 11.03 20.77
N MET A 444 2.59 9.92 20.84
CA MET A 444 3.60 9.74 21.89
C MET A 444 4.82 10.65 21.64
N TYR A 445 4.92 11.76 22.37
CA TYR A 445 5.96 12.77 22.21
C TYR A 445 6.81 12.92 23.48
N PRO A 446 7.69 11.94 23.79
CA PRO A 446 8.51 11.99 25.01
C PRO A 446 9.61 13.05 24.96
N ASP A 447 10.09 13.41 23.76
CA ASP A 447 11.06 14.48 23.57
C ASP A 447 10.33 15.84 23.66
N GLU A 448 10.47 16.54 24.79
CA GLU A 448 9.78 17.81 25.07
C GLU A 448 10.36 18.99 24.28
N HIS A 449 10.11 19.01 22.96
CA HIS A 449 10.43 20.15 22.11
C HIS A 449 9.50 21.35 22.37
N PHE A 450 8.22 21.08 22.62
CA PHE A 450 7.23 22.05 23.08
C PHE A 450 7.18 22.06 24.60
N VAL A 451 7.28 23.25 25.19
CA VAL A 451 7.26 23.44 26.65
C VAL A 451 6.08 24.31 27.09
N GLU A 452 5.48 25.04 26.15
CA GLU A 452 4.42 26.01 26.39
C GLU A 452 3.09 25.31 26.71
N LYS A 453 2.34 25.90 27.64
CA LYS A 453 1.07 25.33 28.11
C LYS A 453 0.01 25.16 27.01
N PRO A 454 -0.26 26.14 26.12
CA PRO A 454 -1.33 26.01 25.12
C PRO A 454 -1.13 24.83 24.16
N VAL A 455 0.11 24.60 23.71
CA VAL A 455 0.43 23.49 22.80
C VAL A 455 0.40 22.14 23.53
N LYS A 456 0.80 22.08 24.81
CA LYS A 456 0.64 20.87 25.63
C LYS A 456 -0.85 20.51 25.83
N GLU A 457 -1.73 21.50 25.96
CA GLU A 457 -3.19 21.29 26.00
C GLU A 457 -3.73 20.78 24.66
N ALA A 458 -3.25 21.31 23.53
CA ALA A 458 -3.59 20.80 22.20
C ALA A 458 -3.11 19.35 21.99
N MET A 459 -1.90 19.01 22.44
CA MET A 459 -1.38 17.63 22.43
C MET A 459 -2.26 16.68 23.26
N ALA A 460 -2.69 17.11 24.45
CA ALA A 460 -3.59 16.30 25.30
C ALA A 460 -4.97 16.09 24.66
N LYS A 461 -5.52 17.12 24.00
CA LYS A 461 -6.76 16.99 23.20
C LYS A 461 -6.56 16.01 22.04
N PHE A 462 -5.43 16.08 21.34
CA PHE A 462 -5.10 15.14 20.28
C PHE A 462 -5.04 13.70 20.78
N HIS A 463 -4.37 13.43 21.91
CA HIS A 463 -4.36 12.08 22.53
C HIS A 463 -5.75 11.58 22.83
N LYS A 464 -6.61 12.42 23.42
CA LYS A 464 -7.99 12.04 23.72
C LYS A 464 -8.76 11.66 22.45
N ASN A 465 -8.61 12.44 21.38
CA ASN A 465 -9.24 12.12 20.09
C ASN A 465 -8.75 10.79 19.53
N LEU A 466 -7.44 10.49 19.65
CA LEU A 466 -6.89 9.20 19.24
C LEU A 466 -7.45 8.03 20.07
N ASP A 467 -7.57 8.18 21.39
CA ASP A 467 -8.17 7.17 22.27
C ASP A 467 -9.64 6.88 21.90
N GLU A 468 -10.41 7.92 21.54
CA GLU A 468 -11.78 7.76 21.05
C GLU A 468 -11.82 6.94 19.75
N ILE A 469 -10.85 7.14 18.85
CA ILE A 469 -10.71 6.38 17.61
C ILE A 469 -10.34 4.91 17.91
N VAL A 470 -9.37 4.66 18.80
CA VAL A 470 -9.00 3.29 19.25
C VAL A 470 -10.22 2.55 19.78
N ASN A 471 -11.02 3.20 20.63
CA ASN A 471 -12.24 2.61 21.18
C ASN A 471 -13.27 2.30 20.07
N ALA A 472 -13.46 3.21 19.11
CA ALA A 472 -14.36 2.99 17.99
C ALA A 472 -13.92 1.81 17.11
N ILE A 473 -12.64 1.72 16.78
CA ILE A 473 -12.07 0.62 15.96
C ILE A 473 -12.16 -0.70 16.73
N THR A 474 -11.83 -0.71 18.02
CA THR A 474 -11.95 -1.90 18.89
C THR A 474 -13.39 -2.43 18.91
N ASN A 475 -14.36 -1.54 19.09
CA ASN A 475 -15.78 -1.91 19.07
C ASN A 475 -16.23 -2.42 17.69
N ARG A 476 -15.80 -1.76 16.60
CA ARG A 476 -16.08 -2.19 15.21
C ARG A 476 -15.51 -3.58 14.92
N ASN A 477 -14.30 -3.85 15.40
CA ASN A 477 -13.57 -5.12 15.17
C ASN A 477 -14.05 -6.27 16.07
N LYS A 478 -14.79 -5.98 17.12
CA LYS A 478 -15.30 -7.00 18.04
C LYS A 478 -16.07 -8.08 17.27
N ASN A 479 -15.70 -9.34 17.48
CA ASN A 479 -16.29 -10.53 16.86
C ASN A 479 -16.15 -10.62 15.32
N LYS A 480 -15.34 -9.79 14.66
CA LYS A 480 -15.01 -9.97 13.24
C LYS A 480 -13.99 -11.11 13.08
N LYS A 481 -14.19 -11.95 12.07
CA LYS A 481 -13.21 -12.99 11.69
C LYS A 481 -11.93 -12.38 11.09
N LEU A 482 -12.09 -11.33 10.30
CA LEU A 482 -11.03 -10.49 9.76
C LEU A 482 -11.20 -9.06 10.27
N PRO A 483 -10.67 -8.75 11.46
CA PRO A 483 -10.61 -7.39 11.96
C PRO A 483 -9.55 -6.56 11.21
N TYR A 484 -9.79 -5.25 11.09
CA TYR A 484 -8.83 -4.31 10.47
C TYR A 484 -8.23 -3.41 11.55
N TYR A 485 -6.95 -3.60 11.87
CA TYR A 485 -6.26 -2.93 12.98
C TYR A 485 -5.17 -1.94 12.55
N TYR A 486 -4.81 -1.88 11.27
CA TYR A 486 -3.61 -1.18 10.80
C TYR A 486 -3.67 0.35 10.97
N LEU A 487 -4.88 0.90 11.14
CA LEU A 487 -5.12 2.31 11.43
C LEU A 487 -5.65 2.57 12.85
N SER A 488 -5.52 1.59 13.75
CA SER A 488 -5.75 1.84 15.17
C SER A 488 -4.60 2.69 15.73
N PRO A 489 -4.86 3.88 16.31
CA PRO A 489 -3.79 4.79 16.72
C PRO A 489 -2.72 4.22 17.65
N ASP A 490 -3.07 3.25 18.48
CA ASP A 490 -2.17 2.47 19.36
C ASP A 490 -1.22 1.52 18.58
N ARG A 491 -1.30 1.50 17.25
CA ARG A 491 -0.48 0.70 16.34
C ARG A 491 0.06 1.50 15.16
N ILE A 492 -0.12 2.82 15.15
CA ILE A 492 0.43 3.72 14.13
C ILE A 492 1.69 4.37 14.70
N PRO A 493 2.91 4.08 14.22
CA PRO A 493 4.10 4.82 14.63
C PRO A 493 4.03 6.29 14.23
N ASN A 494 4.72 7.18 14.98
CA ASN A 494 4.79 8.60 14.61
C ASN A 494 5.46 8.83 13.24
N SER A 495 6.43 7.99 12.87
CA SER A 495 7.31 8.18 11.72
C SER A 495 7.55 6.88 10.95
N VAL A 496 8.15 7.00 9.76
CA VAL A 496 8.60 5.86 8.95
C VAL A 496 9.88 5.29 9.54
N ALA A 497 9.77 4.29 10.42
CA ALA A 497 10.90 3.73 11.17
C ALA A 497 11.05 2.20 11.08
N VAL A 498 10.00 1.47 10.67
CA VAL A 498 10.02 0.22 9.91
C VAL A 498 8.60 -0.15 9.52
#